data_AF-A0A1X7A439-F1
#
_entry.id   AF-A0A1X7A439-F1
#
_cell.length_a   1.000
_cell.length_b   1.000
_cell.length_c   1.000
_cell.angle_alpha   90.00
_cell.angle_beta   90.00
_cell.angle_gamma   90.00
#
_symmetry.space_group_name_H-M   'P 1'
#
loop_
_entity.id
_entity.type
_entity.pdbx_description
1 polymer ?
#
loop_
_entity_poly.entity_id
_entity_poly.type
_entity_poly.pdbx_seq_one_letter_code
_entity_poly.pdbx_strand_id
1 'polypeptide(L)'
;MNRIAFGLALIAGPASADPEGYGYGHMMGWGGSGFGMVFGPVLWLIVLGLVVAGVIWLVRRLDEGAGPGRKSGALAELDMRFAKGEIDSEEYASRKKLLSDA
;
A
#
# COMPACT_ATOMS: atom_id res chain seq x y z
N MET A 1 -4.08 19.19 2.80
CA MET A 1 -3.10 19.89 1.94
C MET A 1 -1.78 19.12 2.02
N ASN A 2 -1.71 17.96 1.35
CA ASN A 2 -0.54 17.07 1.42
C ASN A 2 0.44 17.49 0.35
N ARG A 3 1.56 18.06 0.80
CA ARG A 3 2.67 18.52 -0.03
C ARG A 3 3.48 17.28 -0.34
N ILE A 4 3.16 16.66 -1.47
CA ILE A 4 3.97 15.59 -2.04
C ILE A 4 5.26 16.28 -2.50
N ALA A 5 6.24 16.29 -1.60
CA ALA A 5 7.59 16.70 -1.92
C ALA A 5 8.18 15.63 -2.83
N PHE A 6 8.08 15.88 -4.13
CA PHE A 6 8.83 15.19 -5.17
C PHE A 6 10.31 15.58 -5.01
N GLY A 7 10.98 14.94 -4.06
CA GLY A 7 12.42 15.08 -3.83
C GLY A 7 13.19 14.19 -4.79
N LEU A 8 13.45 14.73 -5.98
CA LEU A 8 14.43 14.22 -6.92
C LEU A 8 15.82 14.26 -6.26
N ALA A 9 16.38 13.11 -5.92
CA ALA A 9 17.80 13.00 -5.59
C ALA A 9 18.35 11.71 -6.20
N LEU A 10 18.72 11.84 -7.48
CA LEU A 10 19.72 11.01 -8.15
C LEU A 10 20.98 10.94 -7.27
N ILE A 11 21.17 9.82 -6.58
CA ILE A 11 22.50 9.42 -6.13
C ILE A 11 22.94 8.31 -7.08
N ALA A 12 23.39 8.74 -8.26
CA ALA A 12 24.14 7.88 -9.16
C ALA A 12 25.52 7.65 -8.54
N GLY A 13 25.68 6.54 -7.81
CA GLY A 13 27.00 6.05 -7.43
C GLY A 13 27.77 5.61 -8.69
N PRO A 14 29.09 5.82 -8.75
CA PRO A 14 29.87 5.34 -9.88
C PRO A 14 29.73 3.81 -9.97
N ALA A 15 29.29 3.31 -11.12
CA ALA A 15 29.38 1.90 -11.44
C ALA A 15 30.86 1.63 -11.80
N SER A 16 31.64 1.14 -10.84
CA SER A 16 32.96 0.59 -11.11
C SER A 16 32.77 -0.69 -11.92
N ALA A 17 32.92 -0.59 -13.24
CA ALA A 17 33.13 -1.75 -14.08
C ALA A 17 34.58 -2.19 -13.87
N ASP A 18 34.80 -3.34 -13.25
CA ASP A 18 36.12 -3.99 -13.21
C ASP A 18 36.45 -4.48 -14.63
N PRO A 19 37.50 -3.92 -15.29
CA PRO A 19 37.99 -4.44 -16.55
C PRO A 19 39.16 -5.38 -16.28
N GLU A 20 39.22 -6.48 -17.04
CA GLU A 20 40.38 -7.36 -17.15
C GLU A 20 40.60 -8.36 -16.00
N GLY A 21 39.99 -9.53 -16.16
CA GLY A 21 40.41 -10.75 -15.49
C GLY A 21 40.10 -11.95 -16.36
N TYR A 22 40.95 -12.20 -17.37
CA TYR A 22 41.01 -13.49 -18.08
C TYR A 22 41.36 -14.60 -17.07
N GLY A 23 40.34 -15.05 -16.35
CA GLY A 23 40.41 -16.15 -15.41
C GLY A 23 39.36 -17.17 -15.79
N TYR A 24 39.80 -18.23 -16.45
CA TYR A 24 39.09 -19.51 -16.45
C TYR A 24 38.90 -19.94 -14.99
N GLY A 25 37.78 -19.47 -14.41
CA GLY A 25 37.49 -19.54 -13.00
C GLY A 25 36.01 -19.25 -12.76
N HIS A 26 35.15 -19.64 -13.71
CA HIS A 26 33.78 -19.97 -13.37
C HIS A 26 33.84 -21.19 -12.43
N MET A 27 34.08 -20.90 -11.15
CA MET A 27 33.84 -21.84 -10.07
C MET A 27 32.42 -22.34 -10.23
N MET A 28 32.34 -23.58 -10.69
CA MET A 28 31.23 -24.48 -10.48
C MET A 28 30.79 -24.37 -9.01
N GLY A 29 29.75 -23.56 -8.76
CA GLY A 29 29.33 -23.20 -7.42
C GLY A 29 27.85 -22.89 -7.36
N TRP A 30 27.04 -23.93 -7.50
CA TRP A 30 25.62 -23.97 -7.11
C TRP A 30 24.62 -23.20 -8.01
N GLY A 31 24.60 -23.48 -9.31
CA GLY A 31 23.55 -22.97 -10.21
C GLY A 31 23.42 -23.75 -11.52
N GLY A 32 23.93 -24.98 -11.55
CA GLY A 32 23.86 -25.85 -12.73
C GLY A 32 22.45 -26.35 -13.01
N SER A 33 22.10 -26.39 -14.29
CA SER A 33 20.83 -26.85 -14.87
C SER A 33 19.76 -25.76 -14.92
N GLY A 34 19.12 -25.60 -16.08
CA GLY A 34 18.25 -24.48 -16.50
C GLY A 34 17.08 -24.07 -15.59
N PHE A 35 16.93 -24.69 -14.43
CA PHE A 35 16.05 -24.25 -13.35
C PHE A 35 16.38 -22.84 -12.86
N GLY A 36 17.65 -22.47 -12.66
CA GLY A 36 18.01 -21.13 -12.14
C GLY A 36 17.55 -19.96 -13.03
N MET A 37 17.47 -20.17 -14.35
CA MET A 37 17.07 -19.13 -15.31
C MET A 37 15.57 -18.82 -15.24
N VAL A 38 14.72 -19.81 -14.94
CA VAL A 38 13.26 -19.62 -14.78
C VAL A 38 12.89 -19.30 -13.33
N PHE A 39 13.63 -19.83 -12.36
CA PHE A 39 13.37 -19.61 -10.95
C PHE A 39 13.62 -18.16 -10.51
N GLY A 40 14.57 -17.46 -11.15
CA GLY A 40 14.84 -16.05 -10.88
C GLY A 40 13.60 -15.15 -11.06
N PRO A 41 13.01 -15.07 -12.26
CA PRO A 41 11.80 -14.28 -12.51
C PRO A 41 10.60 -14.73 -11.64
N VAL A 42 10.41 -16.04 -11.45
CA VAL A 42 9.30 -16.58 -10.66
C VAL A 42 9.39 -16.16 -9.20
N LEU A 43 10.55 -16.25 -8.58
CA LEU A 43 10.76 -15.75 -7.21
C LEU A 43 10.48 -14.25 -7.12
N TRP A 44 10.89 -13.47 -8.12
CA TRP A 44 10.61 -12.04 -8.19
C TRP A 44 9.11 -11.74 -8.26
N LEU A 45 8.36 -12.51 -9.05
CA LEU A 45 6.90 -12.41 -9.12
C LEU A 45 6.22 -12.76 -7.79
N ILE A 46 6.72 -13.77 -7.08
CA ILE A 46 6.21 -14.13 -5.75
C ILE A 46 6.46 -13.00 -4.75
N VAL A 47 7.67 -12.43 -4.74
CA VAL A 47 8.02 -11.28 -3.88
C VAL A 47 7.13 -10.08 -4.20
N LEU A 48 6.97 -9.74 -5.48
CA LEU A 48 6.09 -8.67 -5.91
C LEU A 48 4.64 -8.93 -5.49
N GLY A 49 4.16 -10.15 -5.68
CA GLY A 49 2.83 -10.58 -5.26
C GLY A 49 2.63 -10.46 -3.75
N LEU A 50 3.63 -10.83 -2.94
CA LEU A 50 3.61 -10.65 -1.48
C LEU A 50 3.60 -9.19 -1.08
N VAL A 51 4.35 -8.32 -1.76
CA VAL A 51 4.32 -6.87 -1.52
C VAL A 51 2.93 -6.32 -1.81
N VAL A 52 2.35 -6.65 -2.96
CA VAL A 52 1.00 -6.20 -3.33
C VAL A 52 -0.05 -6.74 -2.35
N ALA A 53 0.01 -8.04 -2.02
CA ALA A 53 -0.89 -8.65 -1.04
C ALA A 53 -0.74 -8.00 0.34
N GLY A 54 0.48 -7.69 0.76
CA GLY A 54 0.77 -7.00 2.02
C GLY A 54 0.21 -5.57 2.04
N VAL A 55 0.35 -4.83 0.94
CA VAL A 55 -0.26 -3.49 0.79
C VAL A 55 -1.78 -3.59 0.82
N ILE A 56 -2.38 -4.50 0.05
CA ILE A 56 -3.84 -4.70 0.05
C ILE A 56 -4.32 -5.11 1.44
N TRP A 57 -3.63 -6.03 2.11
CA TRP A 57 -3.98 -6.45 3.46
C TRP A 57 -3.87 -5.32 4.47
N LEU A 58 -2.82 -4.49 4.37
CA LEU A 58 -2.62 -3.32 5.23
C LEU A 58 -3.70 -2.27 4.99
N VAL A 59 -3.98 -1.93 3.73
CA VAL A 59 -5.06 -0.98 3.36
C VAL A 59 -6.40 -1.53 3.82
N ARG A 60 -6.69 -2.81 3.60
CA ARG A 60 -7.92 -3.45 4.09
C ARG A 60 -8.00 -3.46 5.60
N ARG A 61 -6.90 -3.60 6.33
CA ARG A 61 -6.90 -3.50 7.81
C ARG A 61 -7.12 -2.07 8.29
N LEU A 62 -6.60 -1.08 7.58
CA LEU A 62 -6.84 0.33 7.87
C LEU A 62 -8.29 0.72 7.53
N ASP A 63 -8.82 0.23 6.42
CA ASP A 63 -10.23 0.39 6.03
C ASP A 63 -11.18 -0.44 6.92
N GLU A 64 -10.80 -1.63 7.38
CA GLU A 64 -11.58 -2.41 8.36
C GLU A 64 -11.55 -1.77 9.76
N GLY A 65 -10.53 -0.95 10.06
CA GLY A 65 -10.52 -0.03 11.22
C GLY A 65 -11.56 1.08 11.10
N ALA A 66 -11.98 1.42 9.88
CA ALA A 66 -13.24 2.12 9.58
C ALA A 66 -14.35 1.07 9.37
N GLY A 67 -14.78 0.45 10.47
CA GLY A 67 -15.84 -0.56 10.48
C GLY A 67 -17.08 -0.19 9.64
N PRO A 68 -17.93 -1.20 9.36
CA PRO A 68 -18.69 -1.38 8.12
C PRO A 68 -19.20 -0.05 7.55
N GLY A 69 -18.77 0.26 6.32
CA GLY A 69 -18.98 1.51 5.56
C GLY A 69 -20.44 1.96 5.34
N ARG A 70 -21.39 1.49 6.13
CA ARG A 70 -22.76 1.98 6.25
C ARG A 70 -22.95 2.96 7.41
N LYS A 71 -22.33 2.75 8.58
CA LYS A 71 -22.46 3.67 9.73
C LYS A 71 -21.60 4.92 9.56
N SER A 72 -20.34 4.76 9.18
CA SER A 72 -19.43 5.87 8.89
C SER A 72 -19.96 6.76 7.75
N GLY A 73 -20.47 6.15 6.68
CA GLY A 73 -21.12 6.89 5.59
C GLY A 73 -22.41 7.61 6.00
N ALA A 74 -23.27 6.97 6.81
CA ALA A 74 -24.52 7.58 7.27
C ALA A 74 -24.28 8.76 8.24
N LEU A 75 -23.27 8.66 9.11
CA LEU A 75 -22.87 9.75 10.00
C LEU A 75 -22.25 10.91 9.22
N ALA A 76 -21.38 10.63 8.24
CA ALA A 76 -20.77 11.66 7.39
C ALA A 76 -21.82 12.44 6.56
N GLU A 77 -22.84 11.74 6.04
CA GLU A 77 -23.97 12.37 5.35
C GLU A 77 -24.81 13.23 6.30
N LEU A 78 -25.06 12.75 7.53
CA LEU A 78 -25.80 13.50 8.55
C LEU A 78 -25.05 14.80 8.95
N ASP A 79 -23.74 14.72 9.15
CA ASP A 79 -22.88 15.86 9.45
C ASP A 79 -22.92 16.91 8.33
N MET A 80 -22.90 16.47 7.07
CA MET A 80 -22.95 17.37 5.93
C MET A 80 -24.29 18.12 5.83
N ARG A 81 -25.41 17.50 6.20
CA ARG A 81 -26.73 18.15 6.23
C ARG A 81 -26.91 19.11 7.40
N PHE A 82 -26.36 18.78 8.56
CA PHE A 82 -26.30 19.69 9.70
C PHE A 82 -25.45 20.93 9.37
N ALA A 83 -24.29 20.75 8.72
CA ALA A 83 -23.44 21.86 8.28
C ALA A 83 -24.11 22.76 7.22
N LYS A 84 -24.98 22.18 6.38
CA LYS A 84 -25.83 22.93 5.44
C LYS A 84 -27.00 23.66 6.13
N GLY A 85 -27.26 23.39 7.40
CA GLY A 85 -28.41 23.93 8.13
C GLY A 85 -29.75 23.31 7.70
N GLU A 86 -29.74 22.18 7.00
CA GLU A 86 -30.97 21.47 6.58
C GLU A 86 -31.61 20.69 7.74
N ILE A 87 -30.86 20.44 8.82
CA ILE A 87 -31.28 19.68 10.00
C ILE A 87 -31.00 20.52 11.24
N ASP A 88 -31.94 20.53 12.17
CA ASP A 88 -31.80 21.22 13.45
C ASP A 88 -30.91 20.43 14.44
N SER A 89 -30.34 21.15 15.42
CA SER A 89 -29.45 20.59 16.44
C SER A 89 -30.07 19.46 17.28
N GLU A 90 -31.37 19.53 17.58
CA GLU A 90 -32.08 18.48 18.34
C GLU A 90 -32.23 17.20 17.51
N GLU A 91 -32.60 17.36 16.24
CA GLU A 91 -32.78 16.25 15.31
C GLU A 91 -31.45 15.57 14.97
N TYR A 92 -30.38 16.35 14.83
CA TYR A 92 -29.01 15.85 14.66
C TYR A 92 -28.58 14.97 15.83
N ALA A 93 -28.78 15.44 17.07
CA ALA A 93 -28.38 14.71 18.28
C ALA A 93 -29.13 13.37 18.41
N SER A 94 -30.44 13.36 18.12
CA SER A 94 -31.27 12.14 18.16
C SER A 94 -30.80 11.11 17.12
N ARG A 95 -30.59 11.53 15.87
CA ARG A 95 -30.16 10.64 14.78
C ARG A 95 -28.73 10.15 14.94
N LYS A 96 -27.83 11.00 15.44
CA LYS A 96 -26.44 10.63 15.74
C LYS A 96 -26.39 9.52 16.79
N LYS A 97 -27.20 9.62 17.85
CA LYS A 97 -27.28 8.62 18.90
C LYS A 97 -27.81 7.27 18.38
N LEU A 98 -28.84 7.30 17.53
CA LEU A 98 -29.36 6.09 16.90
C LEU A 98 -28.34 5.40 15.97
N LEU A 99 -27.52 6.18 15.27
CA LEU A 99 -26.50 5.66 14.35
C LEU A 99 -25.21 5.22 15.05
N SER A 100 -24.93 5.74 16.25
CA SER A 100 -23.79 5.33 17.09
C SER A 100 -24.09 4.11 17.98
N ASP A 101 -25.34 3.97 18.43
CA ASP A 101 -25.78 2.87 19.33
C ASP A 101 -26.26 1.63 18.56
N ALA A 102 -26.64 1.76 17.28
CA ALA A 102 -26.81 0.62 16.37
C ALA A 102 -25.47 -0.04 16.11
#